data_AF-A0A089LQP6-F1
#
_entry.id   AF-A0A089LQP6-F1
#
_cell.length_a   1.000
_cell.length_b   1.000
_cell.length_c   1.000
_cell.angle_alpha   90.00
_cell.angle_beta   90.00
_cell.angle_gamma   90.00
#
_symmetry.space_group_name_H-M   'P 1'
#
loop_
_entity.id
_entity.type
_entity.pdbx_description
1 polymer ?
#
loop_
_entity_poly.entity_id
_entity_poly.type
_entity_poly.pdbx_seq_one_letter_code
_entity_poly.pdbx_strand_id
1 'polypeptide(L)'
;MPAIKRSAVYPRLTVYSQENFRGRRRIYRGNLGFADVDTVLTGIESLRFFSLNPGATLVLFDRSSFRDNFVILRGNRSIRELDDILRRGDVESLISTNQRLTAAQVRAIQRKGTLPAGYRLL
;
A
#
# COMPACT_ATOMS: atom_id res chain seq x y z
N MET A 1 -7.82 23.71 -28.55
CA MET A 1 -8.61 22.96 -27.55
C MET A 1 -7.84 22.93 -26.24
N PRO A 2 -8.42 23.32 -25.09
CA PRO A 2 -7.69 23.26 -23.83
C PRO A 2 -7.59 21.81 -23.34
N ALA A 3 -6.40 21.37 -22.96
CA ALA A 3 -6.19 20.06 -22.35
C ALA A 3 -6.84 20.02 -20.97
N ILE A 4 -7.76 19.08 -20.75
CA ILE A 4 -8.37 18.84 -19.43
C ILE A 4 -7.27 18.38 -18.47
N LYS A 5 -6.85 19.25 -17.56
CA LYS A 5 -5.88 18.94 -16.51
C LYS A 5 -6.56 18.09 -15.43
N ARG A 6 -6.63 16.77 -15.63
CA ARG A 6 -7.09 15.86 -14.55
C ARG A 6 -6.06 15.91 -13.42
N SER A 7 -6.47 16.43 -12.26
CA SER A 7 -5.65 16.41 -11.05
C SER A 7 -5.28 14.97 -10.71
N ALA A 8 -3.97 14.68 -10.63
CA ALA A 8 -3.49 13.35 -10.29
C ALA A 8 -3.89 13.01 -8.85
N VAL A 9 -4.54 11.86 -8.65
CA VAL A 9 -4.88 11.34 -7.33
C VAL A 9 -3.67 10.60 -6.77
N TYR A 10 -3.24 11.00 -5.57
CA TYR A 10 -2.13 10.41 -4.83
C TYR A 10 -2.60 9.73 -3.54
N PRO A 11 -1.84 8.74 -3.02
CA PRO A 11 -0.65 8.14 -3.62
C PRO A 11 -0.98 7.30 -4.85
N ARG A 12 0.04 6.96 -5.62
CA ARG A 12 0.00 5.96 -6.69
C ARG A 12 0.74 4.72 -6.19
N LEU A 13 0.02 3.63 -6.02
CA LEU A 13 0.58 2.31 -5.76
C LEU A 13 0.62 1.54 -7.07
N THR A 14 1.82 1.34 -7.62
CA THR A 14 2.03 0.50 -8.79
C THR A 14 2.52 -0.86 -8.31
N VAL A 15 1.81 -1.93 -8.65
CA VAL A 15 2.19 -3.30 -8.29
C VAL A 15 2.56 -4.09 -9.54
N TYR A 16 3.43 -5.07 -9.34
CA TYR A 16 4.03 -5.89 -10.37
C TYR A 16 3.96 -7.35 -9.97
N SER A 17 3.66 -8.22 -10.93
CA SER A 17 3.51 -9.65 -10.67
C SER A 17 4.82 -10.44 -10.64
N GLN A 18 5.94 -9.75 -10.75
CA GLN A 18 7.28 -10.32 -10.69
C GLN A 18 8.17 -9.34 -9.95
N GLU A 19 9.24 -9.87 -9.37
CA GLU A 19 10.29 -9.07 -8.76
C GLU A 19 10.86 -8.05 -9.74
N ASN A 20 11.61 -7.10 -9.20
CA ASN A 20 12.37 -6.12 -9.98
C ASN A 20 11.50 -5.29 -10.94
N PHE A 21 10.22 -5.09 -10.59
CA PHE A 21 9.24 -4.28 -11.32
C PHE A 21 8.89 -4.84 -12.71
N ARG A 22 8.83 -6.16 -12.85
CA ARG A 22 8.55 -6.86 -14.11
C ARG A 22 7.15 -7.46 -14.15
N GLY A 23 6.82 -8.11 -15.27
CA GLY A 23 5.54 -8.80 -15.43
C GLY A 23 4.32 -7.88 -15.51
N ARG A 24 3.17 -8.40 -15.07
CA ARG A 24 1.88 -7.72 -15.15
C ARG A 24 1.86 -6.53 -14.20
N ARG A 25 1.51 -5.36 -14.73
CA ARG A 25 1.49 -4.08 -13.98
C ARG A 25 0.06 -3.60 -13.73
N ARG A 26 -0.24 -3.22 -12.48
CA ARG A 26 -1.49 -2.56 -12.08
C ARG A 26 -1.21 -1.28 -11.29
N ILE A 27 -2.05 -0.26 -11.42
CA ILE A 27 -1.88 1.04 -10.75
C ILE A 27 -3.16 1.38 -9.97
N TYR A 28 -3.00 1.54 -8.67
CA TYR A 28 -4.03 1.97 -7.75
C TYR A 28 -3.75 3.39 -7.26
N ARG A 29 -4.79 4.17 -7.02
CA ARG A 29 -4.68 5.60 -6.67
C ARG A 29 -5.53 5.94 -5.45
N GLY A 30 -5.02 6.84 -4.61
CA GLY A 30 -5.72 7.37 -3.45
C GLY A 30 -5.41 6.62 -2.15
N ASN A 31 -6.18 6.94 -1.10
CA ASN A 31 -6.08 6.29 0.20
C ASN A 31 -6.80 4.94 0.14
N LEU A 32 -6.03 3.85 0.17
CA LEU A 32 -6.51 2.50 -0.04
C LEU A 32 -6.05 1.60 1.09
N GLY A 33 -6.89 0.64 1.45
CA GLY A 33 -6.43 -0.57 2.14
C GLY A 33 -6.85 -1.79 1.35
N PHE A 34 -6.00 -2.81 1.38
CA PHE A 34 -6.22 -4.11 0.77
C PHE A 34 -6.19 -5.09 1.93
N ALA A 35 -7.37 -5.57 2.34
CA ALA A 35 -7.46 -6.49 3.48
C ALA A 35 -6.91 -7.88 3.14
N ASP A 36 -6.88 -8.23 1.86
CA ASP A 36 -6.32 -9.46 1.36
C ASP A 36 -5.63 -9.16 0.02
N VAL A 37 -4.31 -9.27 0.03
CA VAL A 37 -3.47 -9.03 -1.14
C VAL A 37 -3.73 -10.06 -2.22
N ASP A 38 -3.99 -11.32 -1.89
CA ASP A 38 -4.18 -12.38 -2.89
C ASP A 38 -5.51 -12.23 -3.63
N THR A 39 -6.55 -11.76 -2.94
CA THR A 39 -7.86 -11.53 -3.55
C THR A 39 -7.84 -10.38 -4.59
N VAL A 40 -7.11 -9.31 -4.32
CA VAL A 40 -7.20 -8.06 -5.12
C VAL A 40 -5.95 -7.83 -5.96
N LEU A 41 -4.81 -8.10 -5.37
CA LEU A 41 -3.49 -7.85 -5.93
C LEU A 41 -2.86 -9.13 -6.49
N THR A 42 -3.37 -10.33 -6.20
CA THR A 42 -3.02 -11.66 -6.75
C THR A 42 -1.64 -11.77 -7.39
N GLY A 43 -0.72 -12.45 -6.70
CA GLY A 43 0.64 -12.71 -7.17
C GLY A 43 1.42 -11.43 -7.38
N ILE A 44 1.43 -10.54 -6.39
CA ILE A 44 2.36 -9.40 -6.39
C ILE A 44 3.70 -9.82 -5.81
N GLU A 45 4.77 -9.36 -6.43
CA GLU A 45 6.13 -9.67 -6.01
C GLU A 45 6.95 -8.39 -5.78
N SER A 46 6.55 -7.28 -6.42
CA SER A 46 7.21 -5.99 -6.26
C SER A 46 6.27 -4.81 -6.42
N LEU A 47 6.61 -3.66 -5.83
CA LEU A 47 5.76 -2.48 -5.88
C LEU A 47 6.54 -1.15 -5.88
N ARG A 48 5.90 -0.12 -6.40
CA ARG A 48 6.32 1.28 -6.28
C ARG A 48 5.19 2.09 -5.67
N PHE A 49 5.49 2.73 -4.54
CA PHE A 49 4.62 3.65 -3.84
C PHE A 49 5.13 5.08 -4.06
N PHE A 50 4.29 5.91 -4.68
CA PHE A 50 4.64 7.29 -5.03
C PHE A 50 3.59 8.29 -4.56
N SER A 51 4.03 9.36 -3.92
CA SER A 51 3.23 10.55 -3.63
C SER A 51 4.06 11.82 -3.73
N LEU A 52 3.38 12.95 -3.97
CA LEU A 52 3.95 14.28 -3.79
C LEU A 52 4.03 14.68 -2.31
N ASN A 53 3.27 14.03 -1.43
CA ASN A 53 3.34 14.29 0.00
C ASN A 53 4.50 13.50 0.63
N PRO A 54 5.52 14.15 1.20
CA PRO A 54 6.62 13.45 1.88
C PRO A 54 6.15 12.66 3.12
N GLY A 55 5.00 13.02 3.69
CA GLY A 55 4.37 12.33 4.80
C GLY A 55 3.52 11.12 4.41
N ALA A 56 3.34 10.82 3.12
CA ALA A 56 2.58 9.67 2.66
C ALA A 56 3.12 8.36 3.27
N THR A 57 2.22 7.44 3.58
CA THR A 57 2.56 6.21 4.32
C THR A 57 2.10 4.98 3.56
N LEU A 58 3.01 4.02 3.42
CA LEU A 58 2.73 2.63 3.06
C LEU A 58 2.89 1.78 4.32
N VAL A 59 1.91 0.96 4.64
CA VAL A 59 1.97 -0.01 5.74
C VAL A 59 1.78 -1.39 5.16
N LEU A 60 2.69 -2.31 5.47
CA LEU A 60 2.61 -3.71 5.07
C LEU A 60 2.41 -4.54 6.33
N PHE A 61 1.50 -5.50 6.27
CA PHE A 61 1.17 -6.42 7.35
C PHE A 61 1.49 -7.85 6.91
N ASP A 62 1.96 -8.67 7.84
CA ASP A 62 2.22 -10.10 7.61
C ASP A 62 0.95 -10.97 7.75
N ARG A 63 -0.20 -10.35 8.04
CA ARG A 63 -1.49 -11.03 8.15
C ARG A 63 -2.61 -10.25 7.48
N SER A 64 -3.55 -11.01 6.92
CA SER A 64 -4.79 -10.52 6.33
C SER A 64 -5.60 -9.65 7.30
N SER A 65 -6.44 -8.77 6.76
CA SER A 65 -7.30 -7.83 7.50
C SER A 65 -6.55 -6.87 8.43
N PHE A 66 -5.35 -6.45 8.02
CA PHE A 66 -4.49 -5.50 8.73
C PHE A 66 -4.08 -6.00 10.13
N ARG A 67 -3.79 -7.30 10.27
CA ARG A 67 -3.47 -7.92 11.58
C ARG A 67 -1.98 -8.18 11.74
N ASP A 68 -1.60 -8.62 12.94
CA ASP A 68 -0.23 -9.00 13.33
C ASP A 68 0.87 -7.98 12.98
N ASN A 69 2.07 -8.43 12.64
CA ASN A 69 3.22 -7.55 12.56
C ASN A 69 3.08 -6.64 11.34
N PHE A 70 3.61 -5.44 11.49
CA PHE A 70 3.59 -4.46 10.41
C PHE A 70 4.88 -3.68 10.31
N VAL A 71 5.16 -3.22 9.09
CA VAL A 71 6.22 -2.27 8.79
C VAL A 71 5.60 -0.99 8.25
N ILE A 72 6.03 0.15 8.79
CA ILE A 72 5.62 1.49 8.32
C ILE A 72 6.73 2.07 7.45
N LEU A 73 6.42 2.34 6.20
CA LEU A 73 7.32 2.97 5.24
C LEU A 73 6.80 4.37 4.88
N ARG A 74 7.70 5.35 4.84
CA ARG A 74 7.34 6.77 4.70
C ARG A 74 7.90 7.39 3.43
N GLY A 75 7.11 8.23 2.78
CA GLY A 75 7.46 8.84 1.51
C GLY A 75 7.57 7.81 0.39
N ASN A 76 8.20 8.20 -0.71
CA ASN A 76 8.31 7.35 -1.90
C ASN A 76 9.14 6.10 -1.62
N ARG A 77 8.66 4.94 -2.09
CA ARG A 77 9.29 3.64 -1.90
C ARG A 77 9.21 2.79 -3.16
N SER A 78 10.30 2.08 -3.41
CA SER A 78 10.39 1.09 -4.48
C SER A 78 10.89 -0.19 -3.83
N ILE A 79 10.04 -1.20 -3.80
CA ILE A 79 10.31 -2.50 -3.18
C ILE A 79 10.45 -3.49 -4.33
N ARG A 80 11.67 -4.01 -4.53
CA ARG A 80 12.01 -4.88 -5.67
C ARG A 80 11.55 -6.33 -5.44
N GLU A 81 11.40 -6.72 -4.19
CA GLU A 81 11.06 -8.05 -3.72
C GLU A 81 10.33 -7.85 -2.39
N LEU A 82 9.11 -8.38 -2.27
CA LEU A 82 8.26 -8.13 -1.10
C LEU A 82 8.71 -8.94 0.12
N ASP A 83 9.20 -10.16 -0.12
CA ASP A 83 9.62 -11.12 0.91
C ASP A 83 10.79 -10.58 1.74
N ASP A 84 11.61 -9.69 1.17
CA ASP A 84 12.72 -9.00 1.85
C ASP A 84 12.28 -7.98 2.91
N ILE A 85 11.02 -7.54 2.89
CA ILE A 85 10.58 -6.41 3.72
C ILE A 85 10.09 -6.86 5.09
N LEU A 86 9.43 -8.01 5.17
CA LEU A 86 8.93 -8.56 6.41
C LEU A 86 9.96 -9.55 6.96
N ARG A 87 10.36 -9.38 8.23
CA ARG A 87 11.31 -10.29 8.89
C ARG A 87 10.81 -11.73 8.98
N ARG A 88 9.50 -11.93 8.83
CA ARG A 88 8.80 -13.22 8.85
C ARG A 88 7.52 -13.11 8.01
N GLY A 89 7.33 -14.06 7.10
CA GLY A 89 6.09 -14.21 6.33
C GLY A 89 5.93 -13.23 5.17
N ASP A 90 4.88 -13.45 4.40
CA ASP A 90 4.58 -12.70 3.19
C ASP A 90 3.67 -11.50 3.49
N VAL A 91 3.61 -10.55 2.58
CA VAL A 91 2.71 -9.40 2.72
C VAL A 91 1.27 -9.83 2.42
N GLU A 92 0.48 -10.11 3.46
CA GLU A 92 -0.91 -10.56 3.31
C GLU A 92 -1.92 -9.39 3.21
N SER A 93 -1.62 -8.23 3.81
CA SER A 93 -2.47 -7.04 3.70
C SER A 93 -1.67 -5.74 3.72
N LEU A 94 -2.22 -4.65 3.16
CA LEU A 94 -1.50 -3.38 3.11
C LEU A 94 -2.39 -2.14 3.10
N ILE A 95 -1.84 -1.02 3.53
CA ILE A 95 -2.45 0.31 3.49
C ILE A 95 -1.56 1.26 2.71
N SER A 96 -2.11 1.96 1.72
CA SER A 96 -1.45 2.98 0.91
C SER A 96 -2.19 4.30 1.10
N THR A 97 -1.57 5.29 1.73
CA THR A 97 -2.24 6.57 2.03
C THR A 97 -1.39 7.80 1.77
N ASN A 98 -2.05 8.88 1.39
CA ASN A 98 -1.43 10.20 1.21
C ASN A 98 -1.20 10.91 2.55
N GLN A 99 -1.60 10.31 3.66
CA GLN A 99 -1.48 10.87 5.00
C GLN A 99 -0.34 10.19 5.77
N ARG A 100 0.11 10.87 6.83
CA ARG A 100 1.06 10.31 7.79
C ARG A 100 0.32 9.45 8.80
N LEU A 101 0.55 8.14 8.79
CA LEU A 101 0.06 7.23 9.84
C LEU A 101 1.15 6.95 10.87
N THR A 102 0.88 7.28 12.12
CA THR A 102 1.71 6.91 13.28
C THR A 102 1.54 5.44 13.64
N ALA A 103 2.50 4.87 14.36
CA ALA A 103 2.37 3.49 14.87
C ALA A 103 1.13 3.30 15.75
N ALA A 104 0.75 4.30 16.54
CA ALA A 104 -0.47 4.26 17.35
C ALA A 104 -1.74 4.20 16.48
N GLN A 105 -1.81 4.97 15.39
CA GLN A 105 -2.92 4.91 14.44
C GLN A 105 -2.96 3.56 13.70
N VAL A 106 -1.81 3.02 13.29
CA VAL A 106 -1.75 1.69 12.67
C VAL A 106 -2.23 0.61 13.65
N ARG A 107 -1.80 0.64 14.92
CA ARG A 107 -2.31 -0.27 15.96
C ARG A 107 -3.80 -0.07 16.24
N ALA A 108 -4.35 1.14 16.05
CA ALA A 108 -5.78 1.36 16.16
C ALA A 108 -6.56 0.69 15.02
N ILE A 109 -6.06 0.80 13.78
CA ILE A 109 -6.61 0.09 12.61
C ILE A 109 -6.50 -1.42 12.83
N GLN A 110 -5.33 -1.90 13.23
CA GLN A 110 -5.05 -3.31 13.50
C GLN A 110 -6.01 -3.89 14.55
N ARG A 111 -6.33 -3.15 15.62
CA ARG A 111 -7.29 -3.61 16.63
C ARG A 111 -8.72 -3.64 16.10
N LYS A 112 -9.14 -2.59 15.38
CA LYS A 112 -10.53 -2.41 14.92
C LYS A 112 -10.87 -3.16 13.64
N GLY A 113 -9.86 -3.55 12.84
CA GLY A 113 -10.05 -4.14 11.51
C GLY A 113 -10.72 -3.19 10.50
N THR A 114 -10.78 -1.89 10.78
CA THR A 114 -11.49 -0.90 9.97
C THR A 114 -10.60 0.29 9.65
N LEU A 115 -10.73 0.82 8.43
CA LEU A 115 -9.95 1.95 7.95
C LEU A 115 -10.60 3.29 8.36
N PRO A 116 -9.82 4.38 8.50
CA PRO A 116 -10.37 5.72 8.72
C PRO A 116 -11.27 6.19 7.57
N ALA A 117 -12.12 7.18 7.84
CA ALA A 117 -12.93 7.82 6.82
C ALA A 117 -12.07 8.36 5.67
N GLY A 118 -12.58 8.25 4.44
CA GLY A 118 -11.87 8.66 3.22
C GLY A 118 -10.87 7.63 2.68
N TYR A 119 -10.76 6.46 3.31
CA TYR A 119 -10.09 5.30 2.74
C TYR A 119 -11.10 4.44 2.00
N ARG A 120 -10.67 3.86 0.88
CA ARG A 120 -11.43 2.81 0.21
C ARG A 120 -10.80 1.46 0.51
N LEU A 121 -11.59 0.56 1.08
CA LEU A 121 -11.25 -0.85 1.16
C LEU A 121 -11.43 -1.48 -0.22
N LEU A 122 -10.42 -2.20 -0.67
CA LEU A 122 -10.45 -3.01 -1.88
C LEU A 122 -10.31 -4.48 -1.52
#